data_AF-A0A7S4V227-F1
#
_entry.id   AF-A0A7S4V227-F1
#
_cell.length_a   1.000
_cell.length_b   1.000
_cell.length_c   1.000
_cell.angle_alpha   90.00
_cell.angle_beta   90.00
_cell.angle_gamma   90.00
#
_symmetry.space_group_name_H-M   'P 1'
#
loop_
_entity.id
_entity.type
_entity.pdbx_description
1 polymer ?
#
loop_
_entity_poly.entity_id
_entity_poly.type
_entity_poly.pdbx_seq_one_letter_code
_entity_poly.pdbx_strand_id
1 'polypeptide(L)'
;NAWQKGIKERYVDDVPSYKVENSLESCMVQLKNLSSLGGGENYFLPWEKVLDDDCDDNKGVENKNACWRFLHTICTLRENDYFIKMKPVEWNSCVYLDKVNPATPISCSSLLLP
;
A
#
# COMPACT_ATOMS: atom_id res chain seq x y z
N ASN A 1 -29.83 -2.02 -21.51
CA ASN A 1 -28.38 -1.68 -21.56
C ASN A 1 -28.09 -0.21 -21.22
N ALA A 2 -28.88 0.44 -20.36
CA ALA A 2 -28.78 1.89 -20.10
C ALA A 2 -28.18 2.25 -18.73
N TRP A 3 -27.63 1.30 -17.98
CA TRP A 3 -27.05 1.56 -16.64
C TRP A 3 -25.52 1.67 -16.64
N GLN A 4 -24.85 1.36 -17.75
CA GLN A 4 -23.41 1.60 -17.91
C GLN A 4 -23.22 2.74 -18.91
N LYS A 5 -22.67 3.86 -18.43
CA LYS A 5 -22.21 4.95 -19.30
C LYS A 5 -21.12 4.43 -20.25
N GLY A 6 -21.16 4.91 -21.50
CA GLY A 6 -20.22 4.49 -22.54
C GLY A 6 -18.77 4.79 -22.16
N ILE A 7 -17.81 4.05 -22.73
CA ILE A 7 -16.36 4.15 -22.40
C ILE A 7 -15.83 5.59 -22.44
N LYS A 8 -16.40 6.46 -23.28
CA LYS A 8 -16.03 7.89 -23.41
C LYS A 8 -16.52 8.79 -22.27
N GLU A 9 -17.46 8.33 -21.44
CA GLU A 9 -18.04 9.07 -20.31
C GLU A 9 -17.52 8.57 -18.96
N ARG A 10 -16.56 7.62 -18.97
CA ARG A 10 -15.81 7.24 -17.79
C ARG A 10 -14.79 8.34 -17.51
N TYR A 11 -15.25 9.41 -16.87
CA TYR A 11 -14.35 10.30 -16.15
C TYR A 11 -13.92 9.56 -14.88
N VAL A 12 -12.62 9.44 -14.67
CA VAL A 12 -12.08 9.16 -13.35
C VAL A 12 -12.31 10.47 -12.60
N ASP A 13 -13.15 10.45 -11.56
CA ASP A 13 -13.29 11.62 -10.69
C ASP A 13 -11.88 12.06 -10.28
N ASP A 14 -11.60 13.36 -10.33
CA ASP A 14 -10.32 13.88 -9.86
C ASP A 14 -10.17 13.50 -8.39
N VAL A 15 -9.33 12.50 -8.14
CA VAL A 15 -9.01 12.04 -6.79
C VAL A 15 -8.48 13.26 -6.04
N PRO A 16 -9.10 13.67 -4.93
CA PRO A 16 -8.73 14.90 -4.25
C PRO A 16 -7.23 14.91 -3.93
N SER A 17 -6.54 16.01 -4.25
CA SER A 17 -5.11 16.14 -3.99
C SER A 17 -4.87 16.08 -2.48
N TYR A 18 -4.46 14.93 -1.98
CA TYR A 18 -4.17 14.76 -0.57
C TYR A 18 -2.77 15.29 -0.25
N LYS A 19 -2.57 15.76 0.98
CA LYS A 19 -1.23 16.11 1.48
C LYS A 19 -0.39 14.83 1.54
N VAL A 20 0.43 14.66 0.51
CA VAL A 20 1.36 13.56 0.24
C VAL A 20 2.27 13.23 1.42
N GLU A 21 2.45 14.17 2.35
CA GLU A 21 3.51 14.19 3.35
C GLU A 21 3.43 13.10 4.43
N ASN A 22 2.34 12.34 4.58
CA ASN A 22 2.21 11.27 5.60
C ASN A 22 1.45 10.02 5.12
N SER A 23 1.42 9.73 3.81
CA SER A 23 0.82 8.49 3.31
C SER A 23 1.77 7.31 3.33
N LEU A 24 1.18 6.10 3.42
CA LEU A 24 1.93 4.86 3.33
C LEU A 24 2.67 4.78 1.99
N GLU A 25 2.01 5.17 0.89
CA GLU A 25 2.58 5.17 -0.45
C GLU A 25 3.80 6.07 -0.57
N SER A 26 3.77 7.27 0.03
CA SER A 26 4.92 8.17 0.04
C SER A 26 6.12 7.57 0.76
N CYS A 27 5.90 6.92 1.90
CA CYS A 27 6.96 6.21 2.63
C CYS A 27 7.53 5.06 1.79
N MET A 28 6.67 4.31 1.10
CA MET A 28 7.10 3.20 0.24
C MET A 28 7.89 3.70 -0.98
N VAL A 29 7.48 4.79 -1.62
CA VAL A 29 8.23 5.43 -2.71
C VAL A 29 9.60 5.93 -2.23
N GLN A 30 9.70 6.46 -1.01
CA GLN A 30 10.99 6.83 -0.43
C GLN A 30 11.90 5.62 -0.23
N LEU A 31 11.36 4.50 0.28
CA LEU A 31 12.11 3.24 0.42
C LEU A 31 12.59 2.70 -0.93
N LYS A 32 11.76 2.78 -1.97
CA LYS A 32 12.15 2.44 -3.35
C LYS A 32 13.39 3.22 -3.81
N ASN A 33 13.43 4.53 -3.51
CA ASN A 33 14.56 5.39 -3.89
C ASN A 33 15.84 5.14 -3.07
N LEU A 34 15.72 4.45 -1.94
CA LEU A 34 16.86 4.01 -1.12
C LEU A 34 17.44 2.71 -1.70
N SER A 35 18.10 2.85 -2.86
CA SER A 35 18.74 1.75 -3.62
C SER A 35 19.72 0.90 -2.79
N SER A 36 20.33 1.46 -1.74
CA SER A 36 21.25 0.76 -0.83
C SER A 36 20.57 -0.21 0.13
N LEU A 37 19.25 -0.10 0.34
CA LEU A 37 18.47 -0.96 1.23
C LEU A 37 17.77 -2.12 0.49
N GLY A 38 18.03 -2.28 -0.81
CA GLY A 38 17.40 -3.34 -1.59
C GLY A 38 15.94 -3.07 -1.98
N GLY A 39 15.51 -1.81 -1.92
CA GLY A 39 14.14 -1.40 -2.23
C GLY A 39 13.65 -1.80 -3.61
N GLY A 40 14.51 -1.96 -4.62
CA GLY A 40 14.11 -2.47 -5.93
C GLY A 40 12.91 -1.74 -6.57
N GLU A 41 12.35 -2.29 -7.65
CA GLU A 41 11.08 -1.80 -8.20
C GLU A 41 9.87 -2.43 -7.48
N ASN A 42 10.02 -3.67 -6.99
CA ASN A 42 8.99 -4.39 -6.26
C ASN A 42 9.64 -5.08 -5.07
N TYR A 43 9.00 -5.05 -3.90
CA TYR A 43 9.59 -5.60 -2.69
C TYR A 43 8.53 -6.05 -1.68
N PHE A 44 8.97 -6.90 -0.76
CA PHE A 44 8.16 -7.46 0.31
C PHE A 44 8.74 -7.05 1.67
N LEU A 45 7.89 -6.48 2.51
CA LEU A 45 8.20 -6.09 3.89
C LEU A 45 7.41 -6.94 4.87
N PRO A 46 7.98 -8.00 5.43
CA PRO A 46 7.41 -8.67 6.60
C PRO A 46 7.65 -7.81 7.84
N TRP A 47 6.59 -7.37 8.53
CA TRP A 47 6.76 -6.49 9.69
C TRP A 47 7.50 -7.16 10.84
N GLU A 48 7.37 -8.47 11.02
CA GLU A 48 8.05 -9.22 12.08
C GLU A 48 9.57 -9.01 12.03
N LYS A 49 10.17 -9.07 10.84
CA LYS A 49 11.61 -8.83 10.66
C LYS A 49 12.03 -7.38 10.89
N VAL A 50 11.08 -6.45 10.75
CA VAL A 50 11.29 -5.02 10.98
C VAL A 50 11.18 -4.69 12.47
N LEU A 51 10.48 -5.54 13.24
CA LEU A 51 10.23 -5.41 14.66
C LEU A 51 11.23 -6.18 15.53
N ASP A 52 11.88 -7.21 14.99
CA ASP A 52 12.87 -8.06 15.68
C ASP A 52 14.03 -7.26 16.32
N ASP A 53 14.35 -6.07 15.82
CA ASP A 53 15.44 -5.24 16.35
C ASP A 53 15.10 -4.51 17.68
N ASP A 54 13.84 -4.46 18.14
CA ASP A 54 13.51 -3.74 19.41
C ASP A 54 12.15 -4.11 20.04
N CYS A 55 11.70 -5.36 19.90
CA CYS A 55 10.40 -5.83 20.42
C CYS A 55 10.38 -6.18 21.92
N ASP A 56 11.11 -5.45 22.78
CA ASP A 56 10.86 -5.54 24.22
C ASP A 56 9.61 -4.72 24.57
N ASP A 57 8.48 -5.40 24.69
CA ASP A 57 7.19 -4.80 25.06
C ASP A 57 7.21 -4.11 26.45
N ASN A 58 8.26 -4.34 27.26
CA ASN A 58 8.44 -3.68 28.55
C ASN A 58 9.18 -2.33 28.46
N LYS A 59 9.75 -1.98 27.29
CA LYS A 59 10.35 -0.66 27.08
C LYS A 59 9.25 0.38 26.83
N GLY A 60 9.30 1.50 27.55
CA GLY A 60 8.46 2.66 27.32
C GLY A 60 8.52 3.14 25.85
N VAL A 61 7.46 3.81 25.38
CA VAL A 61 7.32 4.24 23.97
C VAL A 61 8.51 5.09 23.49
N GLU A 62 9.17 5.83 24.40
CA GLU A 62 10.39 6.59 24.10
C GLU A 62 11.58 5.75 23.64
N ASN A 63 11.64 4.46 23.99
CA ASN A 63 12.75 3.57 23.68
C ASN A 63 12.47 2.61 22.52
N LYS A 64 11.32 2.77 21.83
CA LYS A 64 10.98 1.97 20.65
C LYS A 64 11.62 2.57 19.39
N ASN A 65 12.17 1.70 18.55
CA ASN A 65 12.83 2.11 17.30
C ASN A 65 11.88 2.85 16.34
N ALA A 66 12.45 3.55 15.36
CA ALA A 66 11.69 4.34 14.40
C ALA A 66 10.70 3.48 13.60
N CYS A 67 11.04 2.21 13.33
CA CYS A 67 10.19 1.28 12.60
C CYS A 67 8.92 0.91 13.38
N TRP A 68 9.04 0.58 14.67
CA TRP A 68 7.90 0.32 15.53
C TRP A 68 6.97 1.53 15.58
N ARG A 69 7.54 2.74 15.75
CA ARG A 69 6.78 3.99 15.76
C ARG A 69 6.03 4.21 14.46
N PHE A 70 6.68 3.97 13.32
CA PHE A 70 6.03 4.05 12.02
C PHE A 70 4.85 3.08 11.91
N LEU A 71 5.06 1.81 12.25
CA LEU A 71 4.02 0.77 12.17
C LEU A 71 2.81 1.04 13.08
N HIS A 72 3.01 1.76 14.19
CA HIS A 72 1.94 2.10 15.15
C HIS A 72 1.37 3.51 14.97
N THR A 73 1.90 4.31 14.04
CA THR A 73 1.39 5.66 13.73
C THR A 73 0.27 5.57 12.70
N ILE A 74 -0.78 6.36 12.90
CA ILE A 74 -1.88 6.44 11.93
C ILE A 74 -1.35 7.13 10.68
N CYS A 75 -1.40 6.42 9.56
CA CYS A 75 -1.11 6.93 8.23
C CYS A 75 -2.37 6.90 7.35
N THR A 76 -2.31 7.59 6.21
CA THR A 76 -3.33 7.47 5.17
C THR A 76 -2.88 6.47 4.13
N LEU A 77 -3.78 5.56 3.73
CA LEU A 77 -3.62 4.63 2.62
C LEU A 77 -4.63 4.98 1.54
N ARG A 78 -4.23 4.92 0.27
CA ARG A 78 -5.13 5.00 -0.88
C ARG A 78 -5.74 3.64 -1.18
N GLU A 79 -7.07 3.59 -1.22
CA GLU A 79 -7.83 2.45 -1.71
C GLU A 79 -8.65 2.90 -2.91
N ASN A 80 -8.19 2.54 -4.11
CA ASN A 80 -8.78 2.92 -5.42
C ASN A 80 -9.09 4.44 -5.52
N ASP A 81 -10.32 4.80 -5.14
CA ASP A 81 -10.94 6.11 -5.31
C ASP A 81 -11.06 6.90 -4.00
N TYR A 82 -10.72 6.30 -2.85
CA TYR A 82 -10.78 6.97 -1.54
C TYR A 82 -9.52 6.71 -0.71
N PHE A 83 -9.45 7.39 0.44
CA PHE A 83 -8.36 7.23 1.40
C PHE A 83 -8.91 6.70 2.71
N ILE A 84 -8.20 5.77 3.32
CA ILE A 84 -8.48 5.27 4.66
C ILE A 84 -7.37 5.71 5.62
N LYS A 85 -7.72 5.83 6.90
CA LYS A 85 -6.75 6.01 7.99
C LYS A 85 -6.55 4.66 8.66
N MET A 86 -5.30 4.25 8.80
CA MET A 86 -4.96 2.97 9.42
C MET A 86 -3.58 3.04 10.05
N LYS A 87 -3.27 2.06 10.91
CA LYS A 87 -1.90 1.78 11.32
C LYS A 87 -1.34 0.63 10.48
N PRO A 88 -0.13 0.71 9.91
CA PRO A 88 0.44 -0.38 9.12
C PRO A 88 0.51 -1.74 9.84
N VAL A 89 0.64 -1.72 11.18
CA VAL A 89 0.63 -2.92 12.04
C VAL A 89 -0.69 -3.71 12.03
N GLU A 90 -1.77 -3.14 11.50
CA GLU A 90 -3.06 -3.87 11.32
C GLU A 90 -2.96 -4.98 10.25
N TRP A 91 -1.92 -4.96 9.42
CA TRP A 91 -1.53 -6.07 8.54
C TRP A 91 -0.27 -6.74 9.07
N ASN A 92 0.02 -7.96 8.61
CA ASN A 92 1.24 -8.67 8.98
C ASN A 92 2.45 -8.29 8.11
N SER A 93 2.19 -7.78 6.90
CA SER A 93 3.22 -7.47 5.93
C SER A 93 2.71 -6.52 4.85
N CYS A 94 3.62 -5.96 4.06
CA CYS A 94 3.31 -5.15 2.90
C CYS A 94 4.06 -5.66 1.67
N VAL A 95 3.35 -5.80 0.55
CA VAL A 95 3.94 -6.01 -0.77
C VAL A 95 3.81 -4.69 -1.53
N TYR A 96 4.94 -4.10 -1.92
CA TYR A 96 4.95 -2.91 -2.75
C TYR A 96 5.21 -3.28 -4.21
N LEU A 97 4.39 -2.72 -5.10
CA LEU A 97 4.50 -2.87 -6.54
C LEU A 97 4.57 -1.46 -7.17
N ASP A 98 5.68 -1.14 -7.83
CA ASP A 98 5.87 0.19 -8.44
C ASP A 98 4.96 0.41 -9.67
N LYS A 99 4.79 -0.63 -10.48
CA LYS A 99 3.98 -0.59 -11.70
C LYS A 99 2.97 -1.73 -11.70
N VAL A 100 1.70 -1.36 -11.72
CA VAL A 100 0.59 -2.32 -11.79
C VAL A 100 -0.19 -2.09 -13.09
N ASN A 101 -0.49 -3.19 -13.79
CA ASN A 101 -1.35 -3.18 -14.96
C ASN A 101 -2.75 -3.67 -14.56
N PRO A 102 -3.81 -3.16 -15.19
CA PRO A 102 -5.16 -3.70 -14.99
C PRO A 102 -5.20 -5.20 -15.22
N ALA A 103 -5.95 -5.92 -14.37
CA ALA A 103 -6.15 -7.35 -14.54
C ALA A 103 -6.75 -7.66 -15.92
N THR A 104 -6.25 -8.70 -16.59
CA THR A 104 -6.82 -9.15 -17.85
C THR A 104 -8.16 -9.83 -17.58
N PRO A 105 -9.28 -9.33 -18.13
CA PRO A 105 -10.57 -9.95 -17.92
C PRO A 105 -10.60 -11.34 -18.58
N ILE A 106 -10.97 -12.36 -17.82
CA ILE A 106 -11.23 -13.69 -18.37
C ILE A 106 -12.56 -13.61 -19.12
N SER A 107 -12.55 -13.82 -20.44
CA SER A 107 -13.79 -13.96 -21.18
C SER A 107 -14.49 -15.26 -20.78
N CYS A 108 -15.74 -15.18 -20.32
CA CYS A 108 -16.55 -16.35 -19.92
C CYS A 108 -16.66 -17.45 -20.98
N SER A 109 -16.31 -17.20 -22.23
CA SER A 109 -16.20 -18.21 -23.29
C SER A 109 -15.15 -19.29 -23.02
N SER A 110 -14.20 -19.05 -22.11
CA SER A 110 -13.11 -19.99 -21.78
C SER A 110 -13.41 -20.93 -20.60
N LEU A 111 -14.53 -20.72 -19.88
CA LEU A 111 -14.98 -21.61 -18.79
C LEU A 111 -15.91 -22.73 -19.29
N LEU A 112 -16.30 -22.69 -20.57
CA LEU A 112 -16.95 -23.80 -21.26
C LEU A 112 -15.86 -24.66 -21.91
N LEU A 113 -15.10 -25.38 -21.10
CA LEU A 113 -14.34 -26.53 -21.60
C LEU A 113 -15.34 -27.69 -21.85
N PRO A 114 -15.09 -28.53 -22.88
CA PRO A 114 -15.95 -29.65 -23.25
C PRO A 114 -16.02 -30.76 -22.18
#